data_AF-A0A7Y5D5C6-F1
#
_entry.id   AF-A0A7Y5D5C6-F1
#
_cell.length_a   1.000
_cell.length_b   1.000
_cell.length_c   1.000
_cell.angle_alpha   90.00
_cell.angle_beta   90.00
_cell.angle_gamma   90.00
#
_symmetry.space_group_name_H-M   'P 1'
#
loop_
_entity.id
_entity.type
_entity.pdbx_description
1 polymer ?
#
loop_
_entity_poly.entity_id
_entity_poly.type
_entity_poly.pdbx_seq_one_letter_code
_entity_poly.pdbx_strand_id
1 'polypeptide(L)'
;MKILPALTLVSSCLALLLGAYAIFSPTNKTGMNHSAPNTELLSLQNEVAHLSAAIKALQNTQTTGTVSESLSAEVSQLKATVDALKRTQATATVALADSIVSNDPPAKMPTAAEMNAQMLEQKAAFNQYTAKVDQSFRAEMPDAKWSDDITQNVKTAFASSELSDASLIGLECRTSLCKLEVSVKDPQKTQEIQRWLAYKLGDALPKFIAVPQDASAEGQTPSTVYYLSREGHDLPKS
;
A
#
# COMPACT_ATOMS: atom_id res chain seq x y z
N MET A 1 -19.03 -24.38 13.30
CA MET A 1 -19.63 -23.26 12.54
C MET A 1 -19.74 -23.68 11.08
N LYS A 2 -20.96 -23.86 10.57
CA LYS A 2 -21.24 -24.20 9.17
C LYS A 2 -21.60 -22.90 8.44
N ILE A 3 -20.82 -22.51 7.45
CA ILE A 3 -21.10 -21.36 6.58
C ILE A 3 -21.80 -21.92 5.34
N LEU A 4 -23.07 -21.55 5.13
CA LEU A 4 -23.85 -21.88 3.94
C LEU A 4 -23.54 -20.89 2.80
N PRO A 5 -23.52 -21.30 1.52
CA PRO A 5 -23.30 -20.41 0.39
C PRO A 5 -24.61 -19.76 -0.09
N ALA A 6 -24.65 -18.42 -0.07
CA ALA A 6 -25.78 -17.59 -0.49
C ALA A 6 -25.60 -17.06 -1.95
N LEU A 7 -25.38 -17.95 -2.91
CA LEU A 7 -24.97 -17.55 -4.27
C LEU A 7 -25.84 -18.08 -5.43
N THR A 8 -27.07 -18.49 -5.17
CA THR A 8 -27.97 -19.05 -6.22
C THR A 8 -29.16 -18.17 -6.63
N LEU A 9 -29.27 -16.93 -6.13
CA LEU A 9 -30.52 -16.15 -6.30
C LEU A 9 -30.49 -15.02 -7.35
N VAL A 10 -29.37 -14.73 -8.02
CA VAL A 10 -29.32 -13.62 -8.98
C VAL A 10 -29.66 -14.04 -10.43
N SER A 11 -29.67 -15.33 -10.73
CA SER A 11 -29.87 -15.81 -12.11
C SER A 11 -31.33 -15.80 -12.60
N SER A 12 -32.32 -15.60 -11.73
CA SER A 12 -33.74 -15.73 -12.11
C SER A 12 -34.44 -14.41 -12.47
N CYS A 13 -33.80 -13.24 -12.33
CA CYS A 13 -34.44 -11.96 -12.67
C CYS A 13 -34.30 -11.52 -14.12
N LEU A 14 -33.36 -12.09 -14.90
CA LEU A 14 -33.10 -11.64 -16.27
C LEU A 14 -34.03 -12.29 -17.32
N ALA A 15 -34.79 -13.33 -16.97
CA ALA A 15 -35.66 -14.03 -17.90
C ALA A 15 -37.04 -13.38 -18.11
N LEU A 16 -37.41 -12.34 -17.34
CA LEU A 16 -38.74 -11.72 -17.41
C LEU A 16 -38.81 -10.41 -18.23
N LEU A 17 -37.69 -9.88 -18.73
CA LEU A 17 -37.69 -8.61 -19.49
C LEU A 17 -37.74 -8.78 -21.02
N LEU A 18 -37.73 -10.00 -21.55
CA LEU A 18 -37.78 -10.26 -23.01
C LEU A 18 -39.19 -10.52 -23.56
N GLY A 19 -40.24 -10.39 -22.75
CA GLY A 19 -41.61 -10.79 -23.14
C GLY A 19 -42.58 -9.70 -23.62
N ALA A 20 -42.20 -8.41 -23.64
CA ALA A 20 -43.17 -7.32 -23.77
C ALA A 20 -43.00 -6.38 -24.97
N TYR A 21 -42.22 -6.74 -26.00
CA TYR A 21 -42.11 -5.96 -27.24
C TYR A 21 -42.82 -6.64 -28.40
N ALA A 22 -44.15 -6.69 -28.34
CA ALA A 22 -44.98 -6.87 -29.51
C ALA A 22 -46.23 -6.01 -29.35
N ILE A 23 -46.66 -5.39 -30.46
CA ILE A 23 -47.87 -4.57 -30.65
C ILE A 23 -47.65 -3.05 -30.44
N PHE A 24 -46.98 -2.41 -31.40
CA PHE A 24 -47.38 -1.06 -31.79
C PHE A 24 -47.07 -0.83 -33.29
N SER A 25 -48.10 -0.91 -34.12
CA SER A 25 -48.06 -0.51 -35.53
C SER A 25 -48.57 0.92 -35.66
N PRO A 26 -47.82 1.83 -36.30
CA PRO A 26 -48.42 2.97 -36.97
C PRO A 26 -48.28 2.80 -38.49
N THR A 27 -49.43 2.68 -39.15
CA THR A 27 -49.57 2.97 -40.57
C THR A 27 -49.39 4.48 -40.77
N ASN A 28 -48.32 4.91 -41.42
CA ASN A 28 -48.40 6.16 -42.18
C ASN A 28 -47.56 6.12 -43.46
N LYS A 29 -48.16 6.72 -44.47
CA LYS A 29 -47.93 6.58 -45.90
C LYS A 29 -47.03 7.73 -46.37
N THR A 30 -46.34 7.49 -47.48
CA THR A 30 -45.68 8.44 -48.40
C THR A 30 -44.38 9.13 -47.97
N GLY A 31 -43.33 8.88 -48.75
CA GLY A 31 -42.12 9.70 -48.81
C GLY A 31 -40.87 8.91 -49.21
N MET A 32 -40.71 8.61 -50.49
CA MET A 32 -39.55 7.90 -51.04
C MET A 32 -38.23 8.64 -50.75
N ASN A 33 -37.29 7.95 -50.11
CA ASN A 33 -35.87 7.97 -50.47
C ASN A 33 -35.26 6.65 -50.01
N HIS A 34 -35.06 5.74 -50.96
CA HIS A 34 -34.36 4.47 -50.76
C HIS A 34 -32.88 4.76 -50.47
N SER A 35 -32.51 4.77 -49.18
CA SER A 35 -31.13 4.59 -48.74
C SER A 35 -31.03 3.31 -47.91
N ALA A 36 -30.26 2.37 -48.46
CA ALA A 36 -29.81 1.08 -47.98
C ALA A 36 -30.25 0.63 -46.57
N PRO A 37 -31.29 -0.22 -46.45
CA PRO A 37 -31.68 -0.87 -45.18
C PRO A 37 -30.73 -2.00 -44.71
N ASN A 38 -29.58 -2.20 -45.38
CA ASN A 38 -28.68 -3.34 -45.10
C ASN A 38 -27.47 -2.99 -44.22
N THR A 39 -27.16 -1.71 -44.01
CA THR A 39 -25.97 -1.28 -43.23
C THR A 39 -26.18 -1.40 -41.72
N GLU A 40 -27.37 -1.12 -41.21
CA GLU A 40 -27.68 -1.25 -39.77
C GLU A 40 -27.68 -2.71 -39.32
N LEU A 41 -28.17 -3.62 -40.17
CA LEU A 41 -28.22 -5.05 -39.85
C LEU A 41 -26.83 -5.67 -39.76
N LEU A 42 -25.90 -5.25 -40.62
CA LEU A 42 -24.50 -5.67 -40.58
C LEU A 42 -23.77 -5.12 -39.35
N SER A 43 -24.10 -3.90 -38.92
CA SER A 43 -23.53 -3.31 -37.70
C SER A 43 -23.97 -4.10 -36.46
N LEU A 44 -25.26 -4.42 -36.35
CA LEU A 44 -25.80 -5.21 -35.23
C LEU A 44 -25.23 -6.63 -35.19
N GLN A 45 -25.01 -7.27 -36.35
CA GLN A 45 -24.36 -8.58 -36.39
C GLN A 45 -22.91 -8.54 -35.87
N ASN A 46 -22.16 -7.47 -36.18
CA ASN A 46 -20.81 -7.31 -35.67
C ASN A 46 -20.78 -7.07 -34.15
N GLU A 47 -21.70 -6.28 -33.60
CA GLU A 47 -21.79 -6.08 -32.15
C GLU A 47 -22.14 -7.38 -31.41
N VAL A 48 -23.07 -8.18 -31.95
CA VAL A 48 -23.44 -9.48 -31.37
C VAL A 48 -22.25 -10.45 -31.42
N ALA A 49 -21.48 -10.46 -32.52
CA ALA A 49 -20.27 -11.28 -32.62
C ALA A 49 -19.21 -10.87 -31.60
N HIS A 50 -19.02 -9.55 -31.39
CA HIS A 50 -18.07 -9.02 -30.41
C HIS A 50 -18.49 -9.34 -28.97
N LEU A 51 -19.76 -9.17 -28.63
CA LEU A 51 -20.31 -9.51 -27.32
C LEU A 51 -20.21 -11.02 -27.03
N SER A 52 -20.49 -11.87 -28.03
CA SER A 52 -20.34 -13.33 -27.91
C SER A 52 -18.88 -13.74 -27.66
N ALA A 53 -17.92 -13.10 -28.34
CA ALA A 53 -16.51 -13.32 -28.11
C ALA A 53 -16.07 -12.87 -26.69
N ALA A 54 -16.55 -11.72 -26.22
CA ALA A 54 -16.28 -11.24 -24.87
C ALA A 54 -16.84 -12.17 -23.78
N ILE A 55 -18.06 -12.70 -23.98
CA ILE A 55 -18.68 -13.67 -23.07
C ILE A 55 -17.87 -14.98 -23.04
N LYS A 56 -17.41 -15.49 -24.19
CA LYS A 56 -16.53 -16.67 -24.23
C LYS A 56 -15.19 -16.42 -23.55
N ALA A 57 -14.60 -15.25 -23.72
CA ALA A 57 -13.37 -14.88 -23.02
C ALA A 57 -13.58 -14.84 -21.50
N LEU A 58 -14.69 -14.26 -21.03
CA LEU A 58 -15.04 -14.25 -19.60
C LEU A 58 -15.34 -15.64 -19.05
N GLN A 59 -15.99 -16.52 -19.82
CA GLN A 59 -16.23 -17.91 -19.42
C GLN A 59 -14.93 -18.71 -19.34
N ASN A 60 -14.00 -18.51 -20.27
CA ASN A 60 -12.66 -19.13 -20.21
C ASN A 60 -11.83 -18.60 -19.03
N THR A 61 -12.10 -17.38 -18.56
CA THR A 61 -11.53 -16.80 -17.34
C THR A 61 -12.29 -17.24 -16.07
N GLN A 62 -13.51 -17.78 -16.16
CA GLN A 62 -14.25 -18.35 -15.02
C GLN A 62 -14.02 -19.86 -14.85
N THR A 63 -13.57 -20.57 -15.88
CA THR A 63 -12.96 -21.91 -15.75
C THR A 63 -11.55 -21.86 -15.14
N THR A 64 -11.31 -20.89 -14.26
CA THR A 64 -10.15 -20.77 -13.36
C THR A 64 -10.22 -21.81 -12.24
N GLY A 65 -9.97 -23.07 -12.61
CA GLY A 65 -9.41 -24.04 -11.65
C GLY A 65 -8.07 -23.55 -11.08
N THR A 66 -7.33 -22.75 -11.86
CA THR A 66 -6.01 -22.22 -11.50
C THR A 66 -6.00 -21.28 -10.29
N VAL A 67 -7.02 -20.41 -10.13
CA VAL A 67 -7.09 -19.51 -8.96
C VAL A 67 -7.46 -20.28 -7.70
N SER A 68 -8.39 -21.22 -7.80
CA SER A 68 -8.79 -22.09 -6.67
C SER A 68 -7.64 -23.01 -6.24
N GLU A 69 -6.90 -23.57 -7.20
CA GLU A 69 -5.69 -24.38 -6.94
C GLU A 69 -4.56 -23.56 -6.34
N SER A 70 -4.30 -22.35 -6.85
CA SER A 70 -3.30 -21.42 -6.28
C SER A 70 -3.64 -21.05 -4.84
N LEU A 71 -4.89 -20.69 -4.57
CA LEU A 71 -5.32 -20.31 -3.22
C LEU A 71 -5.25 -21.50 -2.24
N SER A 72 -5.61 -22.71 -2.71
CA SER A 72 -5.47 -23.95 -1.92
C SER A 72 -4.00 -24.25 -1.59
N ALA A 73 -3.09 -24.05 -2.56
CA ALA A 73 -1.66 -24.22 -2.36
C ALA A 73 -1.11 -23.21 -1.34
N GLU A 74 -1.50 -21.94 -1.44
CA GLU A 74 -1.11 -20.89 -0.48
C GLU A 74 -1.61 -21.18 0.94
N VAL A 75 -2.85 -21.65 1.09
CA VAL A 75 -3.40 -22.05 2.40
C VAL A 75 -2.63 -23.22 3.01
N SER A 76 -2.26 -24.21 2.19
CA SER A 76 -1.44 -25.35 2.63
C SER A 76 -0.04 -24.89 3.08
N GLN A 77 0.59 -23.99 2.33
CA GLN A 77 1.89 -23.42 2.66
C GLN A 77 1.85 -22.58 3.95
N LEU A 78 0.81 -21.75 4.12
CA LEU A 78 0.64 -20.94 5.32
C LEU A 78 0.43 -21.82 6.55
N LYS A 79 -0.36 -22.90 6.43
CA LYS A 79 -0.56 -23.87 7.51
C LYS A 79 0.75 -24.54 7.92
N ALA A 80 1.58 -24.97 6.95
CA ALA A 80 2.89 -25.53 7.22
C ALA A 80 3.80 -24.54 7.96
N THR A 81 3.75 -23.25 7.61
CA THR A 81 4.52 -22.18 8.26
C THR A 81 4.07 -21.96 9.71
N VAL A 82 2.76 -21.95 9.97
CA VAL A 82 2.21 -21.83 11.32
C VAL A 82 2.61 -23.02 12.20
N ASP A 83 2.56 -24.24 11.66
CA ASP A 83 2.98 -25.43 12.40
C ASP A 83 4.48 -25.43 12.70
N ALA A 84 5.31 -24.93 11.77
CA ALA A 84 6.74 -24.76 11.99
C ALA A 84 7.03 -23.74 13.12
N LEU A 85 6.37 -22.57 13.08
CA LEU A 85 6.52 -21.54 14.12
C LEU A 85 6.08 -22.03 15.50
N LYS A 86 4.98 -22.79 15.58
CA LYS A 86 4.52 -23.40 16.85
C LYS A 86 5.56 -24.36 17.41
N ARG A 87 6.24 -25.16 16.58
CA ARG A 87 7.32 -26.04 17.03
C ARG A 87 8.52 -25.24 17.53
N THR A 88 8.93 -24.19 16.80
CA THR A 88 10.02 -23.30 17.24
C THR A 88 9.69 -22.63 18.57
N GLN A 89 8.45 -22.18 18.76
CA GLN A 89 8.00 -21.62 20.03
C GLN A 89 8.06 -22.65 21.16
N ALA A 90 7.59 -23.88 20.93
CA ALA A 90 7.68 -24.96 21.92
C ALA A 90 9.13 -25.26 22.31
N THR A 91 10.04 -25.36 21.32
CA THR A 91 11.47 -25.56 21.58
C THR A 91 12.08 -24.39 22.36
N ALA A 92 11.73 -23.16 22.02
CA ALA A 92 12.20 -21.97 22.75
C ALA A 92 11.70 -21.96 24.20
N THR A 93 10.45 -22.37 24.45
CA THR A 93 9.92 -22.47 25.83
C THR A 93 10.60 -23.56 26.65
N VAL A 94 10.95 -24.70 26.04
CA VAL A 94 11.71 -25.77 26.72
C VAL A 94 13.14 -25.30 27.01
N ALA A 95 13.81 -24.65 26.06
CA ALA A 95 15.14 -24.08 26.26
C ALA A 95 15.15 -23.00 27.36
N LEU A 96 14.09 -22.20 27.46
CA LEU A 96 13.93 -21.23 28.55
C LEU A 96 13.72 -21.93 29.90
N ALA A 97 12.95 -23.02 29.94
CA ALA A 97 12.75 -23.82 31.15
C ALA A 97 14.04 -24.51 31.61
N ASP A 98 14.85 -25.04 30.68
CA ASP A 98 16.16 -25.61 31.00
C ASP A 98 17.15 -24.53 31.49
N SER A 99 17.04 -23.30 30.97
CA SER A 99 17.85 -22.17 31.44
C SER A 99 17.48 -21.73 32.86
N ILE A 100 16.27 -22.00 33.35
CA ILE A 100 15.85 -21.71 34.74
C ILE A 100 16.49 -22.70 35.74
N VAL A 101 16.93 -23.88 35.28
CA VAL A 101 17.63 -24.88 36.13
C VAL A 101 19.15 -24.65 36.15
N SER A 102 19.68 -23.80 35.26
CA SER A 102 21.08 -23.36 35.34
C SER A 102 21.24 -22.42 36.53
N ASN A 103 22.05 -22.79 37.52
CA ASN A 103 22.38 -21.99 38.72
C ASN A 103 23.23 -20.74 38.39
N ASP A 104 23.16 -20.22 37.18
CA ASP A 104 23.80 -18.95 36.84
C ASP A 104 23.07 -17.83 37.59
N PRO A 105 23.80 -16.93 38.26
CA PRO A 105 23.19 -15.79 38.93
C PRO A 105 22.30 -15.04 37.93
N PRO A 106 21.04 -14.70 38.28
CA PRO A 106 20.15 -14.01 37.37
C PRO A 106 20.87 -12.77 36.86
N ALA A 107 20.97 -12.66 35.52
CA ALA A 107 21.57 -11.50 34.88
C ALA A 107 20.96 -10.24 35.52
N LYS A 108 21.82 -9.44 36.16
CA LYS A 108 21.38 -8.28 36.94
C LYS A 108 20.60 -7.38 35.99
N MET A 109 19.28 -7.26 36.21
CA MET A 109 18.45 -6.38 35.40
C MET A 109 19.02 -4.96 35.49
N PRO A 110 19.16 -4.24 34.36
CA PRO A 110 19.62 -2.87 34.38
C PRO A 110 18.75 -2.05 35.33
N THR A 111 19.41 -1.28 36.18
CA THR A 111 18.76 -0.29 37.04
C THR A 111 18.11 0.80 36.18
N ALA A 112 17.13 1.52 36.72
CA ALA A 112 16.52 2.66 36.03
C ALA A 112 17.56 3.72 35.60
N ALA A 113 18.62 3.90 36.38
CA ALA A 113 19.73 4.79 36.04
C ALA A 113 20.52 4.29 34.83
N GLU A 114 20.83 2.99 34.75
CA GLU A 114 21.51 2.38 33.61
C GLU A 114 20.65 2.44 32.34
N MET A 115 19.34 2.17 32.44
CA MET A 115 18.42 2.29 31.30
C MET A 115 18.33 3.73 30.78
N ASN A 116 18.27 4.72 31.67
CA ASN A 116 18.25 6.13 31.29
C ASN A 116 19.57 6.57 30.64
N ALA A 117 20.71 6.11 31.17
CA ALA A 117 22.02 6.37 30.57
C ALA A 117 22.13 5.77 29.17
N GLN A 118 21.67 4.53 28.98
CA GLN A 118 21.64 3.85 27.68
C GLN A 118 20.71 4.57 26.70
N MET A 119 19.53 5.00 27.13
CA MET A 119 18.60 5.77 26.30
C MET A 119 19.22 7.11 25.86
N LEU A 120 19.93 7.80 26.76
CA LEU A 120 20.60 9.06 26.45
C LEU A 120 21.74 8.87 25.44
N GLU A 121 22.52 7.80 25.60
CA GLU A 121 23.58 7.43 24.66
C GLU A 121 23.01 7.08 23.28
N GLN A 122 21.94 6.29 23.22
CA GLN A 122 21.24 5.97 21.97
C GLN A 122 20.68 7.24 21.30
N LYS A 123 20.08 8.15 22.07
CA LYS A 123 19.61 9.44 21.54
C LYS A 123 20.76 10.28 21.00
N ALA A 124 21.89 10.34 21.69
CA ALA A 124 23.08 11.06 21.25
C ALA A 124 23.66 10.46 19.94
N ALA A 125 23.77 9.14 19.86
CA ALA A 125 24.23 8.43 18.66
C ALA A 125 23.27 8.67 17.48
N PHE A 126 21.96 8.60 17.72
CA PHE A 126 20.95 8.89 16.70
C PHE A 126 21.03 10.35 16.22
N ASN A 127 21.23 11.32 17.12
CA ASN A 127 21.40 12.72 16.75
C ASN A 127 22.66 12.96 15.91
N GLN A 128 23.77 12.29 16.23
CA GLN A 128 24.99 12.35 15.42
C GLN A 128 24.75 11.75 14.03
N TYR A 129 24.05 10.62 13.96
CA TYR A 129 23.68 9.98 12.71
C TYR A 129 22.83 10.89 11.82
N THR A 130 21.76 11.47 12.36
CA THR A 130 20.85 12.35 11.60
C THR A 130 21.54 13.64 11.15
N ALA A 131 22.47 14.17 11.96
CA ALA A 131 23.32 15.29 11.55
C ALA A 131 24.19 14.96 10.33
N LYS A 132 24.78 13.76 10.26
CA LYS A 132 25.52 13.29 9.07
C LYS A 132 24.60 13.18 7.85
N VAL A 133 23.38 12.69 8.02
CA VAL A 133 22.41 12.58 6.92
C VAL A 133 22.03 13.96 6.38
N ASP A 134 21.72 14.91 7.25
CA ASP A 134 21.36 16.29 6.88
C ASP A 134 22.55 17.03 6.25
N GLN A 135 23.79 16.77 6.72
CA GLN A 135 25.00 17.27 6.08
C GLN A 135 25.19 16.72 4.66
N SER A 136 25.08 15.39 4.49
CA SER A 136 25.17 14.75 3.18
C SER A 136 24.10 15.27 2.22
N PHE A 137 22.86 15.41 2.70
CA PHE A 137 21.76 16.02 1.96
C PHE A 137 22.13 17.42 1.46
N ARG A 138 22.60 18.31 2.34
CA ARG A 138 22.99 19.68 1.94
C ARG A 138 24.14 19.74 0.94
N ALA A 139 25.02 18.74 0.95
CA ALA A 139 26.15 18.65 0.03
C ALA A 139 25.75 18.12 -1.37
N GLU A 140 24.57 17.51 -1.52
CA GLU A 140 24.09 17.05 -2.83
C GLU A 140 23.78 18.24 -3.75
N MET A 141 24.18 18.11 -5.01
CA MET A 141 23.64 18.97 -6.07
C MET A 141 22.20 18.56 -6.40
N PRO A 142 21.34 19.47 -6.87
CA PRO A 142 20.03 19.09 -7.37
C PRO A 142 20.12 18.35 -8.72
N ASP A 143 19.40 17.24 -8.87
CA ASP A 143 19.08 16.62 -10.16
C ASP A 143 17.70 17.10 -10.59
N ALA A 144 17.64 18.21 -11.34
CA ALA A 144 16.38 18.91 -11.63
C ALA A 144 15.29 17.99 -12.21
N LYS A 145 15.66 17.09 -13.13
CA LYS A 145 14.68 16.19 -13.77
C LYS A 145 14.06 15.26 -12.74
N TRP A 146 14.90 14.56 -11.97
CA TRP A 146 14.41 13.62 -10.98
C TRP A 146 13.72 14.33 -9.81
N SER A 147 14.28 15.43 -9.32
CA SER A 147 13.76 16.17 -8.17
C SER A 147 12.37 16.75 -8.46
N ASP A 148 12.12 17.24 -9.69
CA ASP A 148 10.82 17.77 -10.08
C ASP A 148 9.77 16.67 -10.18
N ASP A 149 10.11 15.56 -10.86
CA ASP A 149 9.22 14.40 -11.02
C ASP A 149 8.82 13.83 -9.65
N ILE A 150 9.80 13.60 -8.76
CA ILE A 150 9.51 13.04 -7.44
C ILE A 150 8.78 14.04 -6.54
N THR A 151 9.09 15.35 -6.64
CA THR A 151 8.38 16.39 -5.89
C THR A 151 6.91 16.41 -6.25
N GLN A 152 6.58 16.31 -7.54
CA GLN A 152 5.20 16.26 -8.00
C GLN A 152 4.49 14.99 -7.52
N ASN A 153 5.16 13.84 -7.55
CA ASN A 153 4.61 12.58 -7.04
C ASN A 153 4.31 12.67 -5.54
N VAL A 154 5.24 13.18 -4.73
CA VAL A 154 5.03 13.36 -3.28
C VAL A 154 3.86 14.31 -3.01
N LYS A 155 3.82 15.47 -3.67
CA LYS A 155 2.71 16.42 -3.52
C LYS A 155 1.36 15.80 -3.88
N THR A 156 1.31 15.05 -4.99
CA THR A 156 0.09 14.37 -5.46
C THR A 156 -0.35 13.31 -4.45
N ALA A 157 0.59 12.55 -3.88
CA ALA A 157 0.29 11.56 -2.85
C ALA A 157 -0.28 12.24 -1.58
N PHE A 158 0.35 13.31 -1.09
CA PHE A 158 -0.12 14.05 0.09
C PHE A 158 -1.43 14.82 -0.13
N ALA A 159 -1.81 15.10 -1.38
CA ALA A 159 -3.11 15.69 -1.71
C ALA A 159 -4.27 14.68 -1.59
N SER A 160 -3.98 13.37 -1.45
CA SER A 160 -5.01 12.36 -1.22
C SER A 160 -5.66 12.50 0.16
N SER A 161 -6.94 12.14 0.25
CA SER A 161 -7.70 12.21 1.52
C SER A 161 -7.26 11.17 2.57
N GLU A 162 -6.34 10.27 2.23
CA GLU A 162 -5.86 9.20 3.12
C GLU A 162 -5.06 9.75 4.32
N LEU A 163 -4.52 10.96 4.22
CA LEU A 163 -3.69 11.60 5.26
C LEU A 163 -4.31 12.90 5.81
N SER A 164 -5.61 12.90 6.12
CA SER A 164 -6.32 14.11 6.61
C SER A 164 -5.74 14.73 7.89
N ASP A 165 -5.01 13.95 8.69
CA ASP A 165 -4.39 14.39 9.94
C ASP A 165 -2.91 14.78 9.80
N ALA A 166 -2.34 14.62 8.60
CA ALA A 166 -0.98 15.01 8.28
C ALA A 166 -0.97 16.20 7.31
N SER A 167 0.07 17.02 7.39
CA SER A 167 0.26 18.14 6.49
C SER A 167 1.73 18.23 6.11
N LEU A 168 1.99 18.25 4.79
CA LEU A 168 3.31 18.45 4.24
C LEU A 168 3.69 19.94 4.38
N ILE A 169 4.63 20.23 5.27
CA ILE A 169 5.12 21.59 5.55
C ILE A 169 6.27 21.96 4.60
N GLY A 170 7.17 21.01 4.36
CA GLY A 170 8.37 21.20 3.57
C GLY A 170 8.65 19.99 2.70
N LEU A 171 9.18 20.24 1.50
CA LEU A 171 9.59 19.20 0.56
C LEU A 171 10.76 19.73 -0.26
N GLU A 172 11.90 19.07 -0.14
CA GLU A 172 13.11 19.38 -0.91
C GLU A 172 13.75 18.06 -1.36
N CYS A 173 13.91 17.88 -2.67
CA CYS A 173 14.56 16.71 -3.25
C CYS A 173 15.82 17.14 -4.02
N ARG A 174 16.89 16.35 -3.89
CA ARG A 174 18.21 16.64 -4.48
C ARG A 174 18.61 15.63 -5.54
N THR A 175 19.76 14.98 -5.48
CA THR A 175 20.15 13.98 -6.50
C THR A 175 19.74 12.57 -6.08
N SER A 176 19.95 12.25 -4.80
CA SER A 176 19.71 10.92 -4.23
C SER A 176 18.83 10.91 -3.00
N LEU A 177 18.55 12.07 -2.40
CA LEU A 177 17.74 12.19 -1.19
C LEU A 177 16.58 13.16 -1.36
N CYS A 178 15.46 12.86 -0.71
CA CYS A 178 14.33 13.74 -0.49
C CYS A 178 14.15 13.99 1.00
N LYS A 179 14.04 15.27 1.38
CA LYS A 179 13.72 15.74 2.73
C LYS A 179 12.28 16.21 2.75
N LEU A 180 11.44 15.52 3.52
CA LEU A 180 10.03 15.84 3.71
C LEU A 180 9.85 16.29 5.15
N GLU A 181 9.18 17.40 5.38
CA GLU A 181 8.75 17.82 6.71
C GLU A 181 7.24 17.72 6.82
N VAL A 182 6.77 16.91 7.77
CA VAL A 182 5.35 16.61 7.94
C VAL A 182 4.92 16.95 9.36
N SER A 183 3.90 17.78 9.50
CA SER A 183 3.22 18.02 10.78
C SER A 183 2.06 17.05 10.89
N VAL A 184 1.88 16.46 12.07
CA VAL A 184 0.81 15.50 12.36
C VAL A 184 0.02 16.02 13.56
N LYS A 185 -1.30 16.11 13.42
CA LYS A 185 -2.16 16.56 14.52
C LYS A 185 -2.16 15.58 15.69
N ASP A 186 -2.19 14.29 15.38
CA ASP A 186 -2.13 13.19 16.35
C ASP A 186 -0.79 12.45 16.24
N PRO A 187 0.10 12.56 17.24
CA PRO A 187 1.38 11.85 17.24
C PRO A 187 1.27 10.33 17.06
N GLN A 188 0.15 9.71 17.46
CA GLN A 188 -0.08 8.27 17.29
C GLN A 188 -0.19 7.87 15.81
N LYS A 189 -0.53 8.82 14.93
CA LYS A 189 -0.64 8.62 13.48
C LYS A 189 0.70 8.62 12.75
N THR A 190 1.81 8.95 13.43
CA THR A 190 3.15 8.96 12.82
C THR A 190 3.52 7.61 12.19
N GLN A 191 3.15 6.49 12.83
CA GLN A 191 3.41 5.15 12.30
C GLN A 191 2.55 4.84 11.05
N GLU A 192 1.33 5.38 10.97
CA GLU A 192 0.49 5.25 9.78
C GLU A 192 1.11 5.99 8.59
N ILE A 193 1.67 7.18 8.82
CA ILE A 193 2.39 7.94 7.78
C ILE A 193 3.61 7.15 7.28
N GLN A 194 4.38 6.53 8.14
CA GLN A 194 5.52 5.70 7.72
C GLN A 194 5.10 4.53 6.83
N ARG A 195 4.04 3.80 7.23
CA ARG A 195 3.49 2.71 6.40
C ARG A 195 2.95 3.24 5.07
N TRP A 196 2.30 4.39 5.10
CA TRP A 196 1.77 5.04 3.91
C TRP A 196 2.87 5.51 2.96
N LEU A 197 3.96 6.10 3.47
CA LEU A 197 5.13 6.49 2.69
C LEU A 197 5.75 5.27 2.01
N ALA A 198 5.92 4.17 2.76
CA ALA A 198 6.42 2.92 2.21
C ALA A 198 5.50 2.36 1.10
N TYR A 199 4.17 2.46 1.26
CA TYR A 199 3.23 1.97 0.27
C TYR A 199 3.13 2.84 -0.98
N LYS A 200 3.03 4.17 -0.84
CA LYS A 200 2.82 5.09 -1.97
C LYS A 200 4.09 5.50 -2.68
N LEU A 201 5.20 5.58 -1.94
CA LEU A 201 6.47 6.08 -2.44
C LEU A 201 7.57 5.02 -2.46
N GLY A 202 7.32 3.82 -1.93
CA GLY A 202 8.36 2.79 -1.76
C GLY A 202 9.07 2.38 -3.04
N ASP A 203 8.39 2.41 -4.19
CA ASP A 203 9.02 2.09 -5.48
C ASP A 203 10.13 3.10 -5.84
N ALA A 204 9.86 4.40 -5.66
CA ALA A 204 10.82 5.46 -5.99
C ALA A 204 11.76 5.84 -4.83
N LEU A 205 11.28 5.66 -3.60
CA LEU A 205 11.88 6.09 -2.34
C LEU A 205 11.87 4.96 -1.29
N PRO A 206 12.56 3.83 -1.53
CA PRO A 206 12.39 2.59 -0.78
C PRO A 206 12.91 2.62 0.66
N LYS A 207 13.84 3.53 0.99
CA LYS A 207 14.46 3.60 2.32
C LYS A 207 14.25 4.98 2.89
N PHE A 208 13.92 5.05 4.16
CA PHE A 208 13.76 6.32 4.85
C PHE A 208 14.11 6.22 6.32
N ILE A 209 14.44 7.37 6.91
CA ILE A 209 14.55 7.59 8.36
C ILE A 209 13.63 8.72 8.77
N ALA A 210 13.07 8.61 9.97
CA ALA A 210 12.21 9.62 10.57
C ALA A 210 12.95 10.32 11.72
N VAL A 211 13.03 11.64 11.65
CA VAL A 211 13.69 12.48 12.65
C VAL A 211 12.62 13.36 13.29
N PRO A 212 12.09 12.99 14.47
CA PRO A 212 11.10 13.80 15.16
C PRO A 212 11.72 15.16 15.49
N GLN A 213 10.98 16.23 15.23
CA GLN A 213 11.31 17.58 15.68
C GLN A 213 10.41 17.91 16.86
N ASP A 214 11.03 18.33 17.94
CA ASP A 214 10.28 18.90 19.05
C ASP A 214 9.58 20.18 18.55
N ALA A 215 8.40 20.47 19.11
CA ALA A 215 7.75 21.74 18.86
C ALA A 215 8.74 22.87 19.19
N SER A 216 9.12 23.67 18.19
CA SER A 216 9.89 24.89 18.45
C SER A 216 9.11 25.72 19.46
N ALA A 217 9.82 26.33 20.41
CA ALA A 217 9.21 27.25 21.37
C ALA A 217 8.28 28.22 20.62
N GLU A 218 7.08 28.44 21.15
CA GLU A 218 5.96 29.22 20.55
C GLU A 218 4.97 28.43 19.67
N GLY A 219 4.27 27.45 20.26
CA GLY A 219 2.98 26.97 19.74
C GLY A 219 3.02 26.25 18.38
N GLN A 220 4.21 25.93 17.87
CA GLN A 220 4.36 25.19 16.64
C GLN A 220 3.97 23.73 16.84
N THR A 221 3.20 23.15 15.92
CA THR A 221 2.88 21.73 15.99
C THR A 221 4.15 20.90 15.80
N PRO A 222 4.34 19.80 16.55
CA PRO A 222 5.46 18.91 16.34
C PRO A 222 5.49 18.44 14.89
N SER A 223 6.67 18.46 14.28
CA SER A 223 6.88 17.95 12.92
C SER A 223 7.81 16.74 12.95
N THR A 224 7.77 15.94 11.89
CA THR A 224 8.73 14.88 11.66
C THR A 224 9.38 15.12 10.32
N VAL A 225 10.71 15.14 10.31
CA VAL A 225 11.50 15.22 9.09
C VAL A 225 11.82 13.81 8.63
N TYR A 226 11.39 13.46 7.42
CA TYR A 226 11.72 12.22 6.75
C TYR A 226 12.82 12.47 5.72
N TYR A 227 13.91 11.71 5.82
CA TYR A 227 14.89 11.60 4.74
C TYR A 227 14.63 10.30 4.01
N LEU A 228 14.30 10.38 2.72
CA LEU A 228 14.05 9.22 1.87
C LEU A 228 15.11 9.14 0.77
N SER A 229 15.62 7.94 0.48
CA SER A 229 16.60 7.73 -0.57
C SER A 229 15.95 7.28 -1.87
N ARG A 230 16.44 7.82 -3.00
CA ARG A 230 16.15 7.35 -4.35
C ARG A 230 16.44 5.85 -4.51
N GLU A 231 15.68 5.16 -5.34
CA GLU A 231 15.97 3.79 -5.76
C GLU A 231 17.44 3.64 -6.22
N GLY A 232 18.11 2.58 -5.75
CA GLY A 232 19.52 2.32 -6.05
C GLY A 232 20.51 3.12 -5.19
N HIS A 233 20.04 4.07 -4.37
CA HIS A 233 20.88 4.80 -3.41
C HIS A 233 20.67 4.28 -1.98
N ASP A 234 21.69 4.48 -1.14
CA ASP A 234 21.66 4.19 0.29
C ASP A 234 21.60 5.50 1.08
N LEU A 235 20.92 5.46 2.23
CA LEU A 235 21.15 6.47 3.25
C LEU A 235 22.60 6.38 3.74
N PRO A 236 23.23 7.49 4.16
CA PRO A 236 24.53 7.46 4.80
C PRO A 236 24.57 6.38 5.89
N LYS A 237 25.69 5.65 5.97
CA LYS A 237 25.90 4.61 6.99
C LYS A 237 26.23 5.29 8.33
N SER A 238 25.73 4.71 9.44
CA SER A 238 25.97 5.20 10.80
C SER A 238 27.43 5.11 11.19
#